data_AF-A0A6S6TCB4-F1
#
_entry.id   AF-A0A6S6TCB4-F1
#
_cell.length_a   1.000
_cell.length_b   1.000
_cell.length_c   1.000
_cell.angle_alpha   90.00
_cell.angle_beta   90.00
_cell.angle_gamma   90.00
#
_symmetry.space_group_name_H-M   'P 1'
#
loop_
_entity.id
_entity.type
_entity.pdbx_description
1 polymer ?
#
loop_
_entity_poly.entity_id
_entity_poly.type
_entity_poly.pdbx_seq_one_letter_code
_entity_poly.pdbx_strand_id
1 'polypeptide(L)'
;MFIFKDLLETVKEFDSQQIILCILLFTSIIAPGFMLIYLYEYHLFMESGILKLLLFSICLSAPIFLFNMFITIIGYKSRNKTLDKDKPFDLLFDTAIITSLIFFILILIYGYLLNKPFQIFLLYLITIELFCLGLELFILMYEKIISWFKKRKK
;
A
#
# COMPACT_ATOMS: atom_id res chain seq x y z
N MET A 1 3.04 -17.11 -26.93
CA MET A 1 4.24 -16.41 -27.46
C MET A 1 3.94 -14.97 -27.91
N PHE A 2 2.75 -14.68 -28.46
CA PHE A 2 2.34 -13.29 -28.80
C PHE A 2 2.24 -12.35 -27.59
N ILE A 3 1.60 -12.78 -26.50
CA ILE A 3 1.41 -11.97 -25.28
C ILE A 3 2.74 -11.43 -24.71
N PHE A 4 3.80 -12.25 -24.72
CA PHE A 4 5.09 -11.86 -24.13
C PHE A 4 5.82 -10.81 -24.97
N LYS A 5 5.60 -10.83 -26.29
CA LYS A 5 6.20 -9.87 -27.22
C LYS A 5 5.48 -8.52 -27.13
N ASP A 6 4.15 -8.54 -27.10
CA ASP A 6 3.34 -7.33 -26.88
C ASP A 6 3.68 -6.68 -25.54
N LEU A 7 3.84 -7.48 -24.48
CA LEU A 7 4.21 -6.99 -23.15
C LEU A 7 5.62 -6.41 -23.12
N LEU A 8 6.57 -6.99 -23.85
CA LEU A 8 7.92 -6.42 -24.02
C LEU A 8 7.92 -5.12 -24.82
N GLU A 9 7.05 -4.99 -25.82
CA GLU A 9 6.88 -3.75 -26.59
C GLU A 9 6.23 -2.67 -25.71
N THR A 10 5.21 -3.01 -24.91
CA THR A 10 4.61 -2.08 -23.92
C THR A 10 5.61 -1.64 -22.86
N VAL A 11 6.48 -2.52 -22.37
CA VAL A 11 7.53 -2.16 -21.38
C VAL A 11 8.59 -1.23 -21.98
N LYS A 12 8.87 -1.34 -23.30
CA LYS A 12 9.78 -0.41 -23.99
C LYS A 12 9.19 0.98 -24.18
N GLU A 13 7.87 1.10 -24.16
CA GLU A 13 7.16 2.37 -24.25
C GLU A 13 7.05 3.09 -22.90
N PHE A 14 7.51 2.47 -21.80
CA PHE A 14 7.47 3.10 -20.50
C PHE A 14 8.46 4.26 -20.41
N ASP A 15 7.96 5.42 -20.02
CA ASP A 15 8.82 6.53 -19.64
C ASP A 15 9.58 6.19 -18.35
N SER A 16 10.76 6.78 -18.19
CA SER A 16 11.60 6.77 -17.00
C SER A 16 10.81 6.93 -15.68
N GLN A 17 9.81 7.82 -15.66
CA GLN A 17 8.94 8.02 -14.51
C GLN A 17 8.13 6.75 -14.16
N GLN A 18 7.57 6.07 -15.16
CA GLN A 18 6.77 4.86 -14.97
C GLN A 18 7.63 3.69 -14.50
N ILE A 19 8.87 3.58 -15.00
CA ILE A 19 9.84 2.58 -14.55
C ILE A 19 10.17 2.78 -13.07
N ILE A 20 10.50 4.01 -12.67
CA ILE A 20 10.77 4.35 -11.27
C ILE A 20 9.56 4.00 -10.40
N LEU A 21 8.36 4.33 -10.86
CA LEU A 21 7.12 4.07 -10.15
C LEU A 21 6.88 2.57 -9.95
N CYS A 22 7.09 1.75 -10.99
CA CYS A 22 7.02 0.29 -10.89
C CYS A 22 8.03 -0.26 -9.88
N ILE A 23 9.28 0.22 -9.90
CA ILE A 23 10.30 -0.21 -8.93
C ILE A 23 9.82 0.13 -7.51
N LEU A 24 9.37 1.36 -7.28
CA LEU A 24 8.88 1.83 -5.99
C LEU A 24 7.70 0.97 -5.49
N LEU A 25 6.79 0.61 -6.39
CA LEU A 25 5.64 -0.26 -6.11
C LEU A 25 6.09 -1.67 -5.72
N PHE A 26 7.01 -2.29 -6.47
CA PHE A 26 7.57 -3.58 -6.11
C PHE A 26 8.31 -3.54 -4.78
N THR A 27 9.14 -2.52 -4.55
CA THR A 27 9.87 -2.35 -3.30
C THR A 27 8.91 -2.10 -2.12
N SER A 28 7.83 -1.35 -2.32
CA SER A 28 6.83 -1.07 -1.27
C SER A 28 6.13 -2.31 -0.74
N ILE A 29 6.04 -3.37 -1.55
CA ILE A 29 5.43 -4.65 -1.17
C ILE A 29 6.51 -5.61 -0.68
N ILE A 30 7.68 -5.65 -1.34
CA ILE A 30 8.71 -6.65 -1.06
C ILE A 30 9.57 -6.25 0.15
N ALA A 31 10.06 -5.01 0.25
CA ALA A 31 10.95 -4.62 1.33
C ALA A 31 10.35 -4.83 2.74
N PRO A 32 9.10 -4.42 3.04
CA PRO A 32 8.56 -4.59 4.38
C PRO A 32 8.32 -6.06 4.74
N GLY A 33 7.89 -6.90 3.80
CA GLY A 33 7.70 -8.33 4.06
C GLY A 33 9.02 -9.04 4.35
N PHE A 34 10.09 -8.73 3.62
CA PHE A 34 11.44 -9.22 3.94
C PHE A 34 11.89 -8.80 5.33
N MET A 35 11.68 -7.53 5.71
CA MET A 35 12.03 -7.05 7.04
C MET A 35 11.24 -7.75 8.15
N LEU A 36 9.95 -8.02 7.93
CA LEU A 36 9.13 -8.76 8.90
C LEU A 36 9.62 -10.19 9.09
N ILE A 37 9.91 -10.89 8.00
CA ILE A 37 10.45 -12.26 8.07
C ILE A 37 11.80 -12.24 8.78
N TYR A 38 12.68 -11.29 8.46
CA TYR A 38 13.98 -11.16 9.12
C TYR A 38 13.86 -10.92 10.63
N LEU A 39 12.97 -10.01 11.04
CA LEU A 39 12.82 -9.62 12.45
C LEU A 39 12.12 -10.69 13.30
N TYR A 40 11.08 -11.34 12.75
CA TYR A 40 10.21 -12.21 13.52
C TYR A 40 10.45 -13.69 13.30
N GLU A 41 10.97 -14.08 12.14
CA GLU A 41 11.18 -15.47 11.74
C GLU A 41 12.56 -15.63 11.09
N TYR A 42 13.61 -15.21 11.82
CA TYR A 42 15.00 -15.18 11.34
C TYR A 42 15.47 -16.54 10.80
N HIS A 43 15.04 -17.64 11.41
CA HIS A 43 15.35 -19.00 10.93
C HIS A 43 14.79 -19.22 9.52
N LEU A 44 13.54 -18.80 9.28
CA LEU A 44 12.92 -18.88 7.95
C LEU A 44 13.63 -17.96 6.96
N PHE A 45 14.13 -16.81 7.40
CA PHE A 45 14.96 -15.91 6.59
C PHE A 45 16.27 -16.57 6.12
N MET A 46 16.98 -17.24 7.03
CA MET A 46 18.31 -17.80 6.73
C MET A 46 18.24 -19.09 5.92
N GLU A 47 17.21 -19.91 6.11
CA GLU A 47 17.12 -21.23 5.46
C GLU A 47 16.33 -21.23 4.16
N SER A 48 15.46 -20.24 3.95
CA SER A 48 14.64 -20.19 2.75
C SER A 48 15.43 -19.68 1.55
N GLY A 49 15.27 -20.34 0.41
CA GLY A 49 15.76 -19.81 -0.86
C GLY A 49 15.07 -18.47 -1.22
N ILE A 50 15.78 -17.62 -1.97
CA ILE A 50 15.36 -16.24 -2.25
C ILE A 50 13.96 -16.12 -2.88
N LEU A 51 13.59 -17.09 -3.74
CA LEU A 51 12.27 -17.14 -4.37
C LEU A 51 11.16 -17.40 -3.35
N LYS A 52 11.40 -18.28 -2.36
CA LYS A 52 10.42 -18.56 -1.30
C LYS A 52 10.25 -17.34 -0.40
N LEU A 53 11.37 -16.68 -0.04
CA LEU A 53 11.32 -15.43 0.73
C LEU A 53 10.55 -14.34 0.01
N LEU A 54 10.77 -14.19 -1.29
CA LEU A 54 10.05 -13.22 -2.12
C LEU A 54 8.55 -13.50 -2.13
N LEU A 55 8.15 -14.76 -2.29
CA LEU A 55 6.73 -15.13 -2.23
C LEU A 55 6.12 -14.89 -0.86
N PHE A 56 6.80 -15.29 0.23
CA PHE A 56 6.32 -15.03 1.60
C PHE A 56 6.20 -13.55 1.90
N SER A 57 7.18 -12.76 1.48
CA SER A 57 7.17 -11.31 1.63
C SER A 57 5.97 -10.69 0.94
N ILE A 58 5.70 -11.08 -0.31
CA ILE A 58 4.54 -10.59 -1.05
C ILE A 58 3.25 -11.02 -0.33
N CYS A 59 3.15 -12.27 0.14
CA CYS A 59 1.97 -12.73 0.87
C CYS A 59 1.72 -11.97 2.18
N LEU A 60 2.77 -11.56 2.89
CA LEU A 60 2.63 -10.79 4.13
C LEU A 60 2.20 -9.35 3.86
N SER A 61 2.78 -8.70 2.84
CA SER A 61 2.54 -7.28 2.58
C SER A 61 1.37 -6.99 1.65
N ALA A 62 1.00 -7.93 0.76
CA ALA A 62 -0.08 -7.73 -0.21
C ALA A 62 -1.45 -7.45 0.43
N PRO A 63 -1.90 -8.13 1.51
CA PRO A 63 -3.18 -7.82 2.15
C PRO A 63 -3.27 -6.36 2.63
N ILE A 64 -2.17 -5.85 3.18
CA ILE A 64 -2.06 -4.49 3.72
C ILE A 64 -1.99 -3.46 2.58
N PHE A 65 -1.26 -3.78 1.52
CA PHE A 65 -1.23 -2.97 0.30
C PHE A 65 -2.63 -2.87 -0.34
N LEU A 66 -3.33 -4.00 -0.50
CA LEU A 66 -4.68 -4.03 -1.05
C LEU A 66 -5.67 -3.25 -0.17
N PHE A 67 -5.56 -3.39 1.15
CA PHE A 67 -6.39 -2.64 2.08
C PHE A 67 -6.15 -1.12 1.97
N ASN A 68 -4.90 -0.69 1.90
CA ASN A 68 -4.53 0.70 1.66
C ASN A 68 -4.99 1.20 0.29
N MET A 69 -5.00 0.35 -0.73
CA MET A 69 -5.58 0.68 -2.04
C MET A 69 -7.07 1.00 -1.90
N PHE A 70 -7.83 0.19 -1.15
CA PHE A 70 -9.24 0.47 -0.87
C PHE A 70 -9.43 1.79 -0.13
N ILE A 71 -8.63 2.07 0.90
CA ILE A 71 -8.67 3.35 1.63
C ILE A 71 -8.41 4.52 0.68
N THR A 72 -7.38 4.41 -0.17
CA THR A 72 -7.01 5.45 -1.12
C THR A 72 -8.13 5.69 -2.14
N ILE A 73 -8.77 4.63 -2.66
CA ILE A 73 -9.93 4.76 -3.56
C ILE A 73 -11.08 5.52 -2.87
N ILE A 74 -11.36 5.22 -1.60
CA ILE A 74 -12.38 5.94 -0.82
C ILE A 74 -12.00 7.42 -0.70
N GLY A 75 -10.73 7.73 -0.43
CA GLY A 75 -10.25 9.12 -0.31
C GLY A 75 -10.32 9.91 -1.62
N TYR A 76 -9.99 9.29 -2.76
CA TYR A 76 -10.16 9.91 -4.08
C TYR A 76 -11.63 10.27 -4.35
N LYS A 77 -12.53 9.33 -4.07
CA LYS A 77 -13.98 9.53 -4.21
C LYS A 77 -14.50 10.61 -3.26
N SER A 78 -13.97 10.65 -2.03
CA SER A 78 -14.32 11.66 -1.03
C SER A 78 -14.06 13.06 -1.56
N ARG A 79 -12.86 13.32 -2.06
CA ARG A 79 -12.40 14.65 -2.47
C ARG A 79 -12.93 15.11 -3.84
N ASN A 80 -13.94 14.42 -4.38
CA ASN A 80 -14.44 14.56 -5.76
C ASN A 80 -13.32 14.58 -6.82
N LYS A 81 -12.18 13.95 -6.53
CA LYS A 81 -11.16 13.71 -7.54
C LYS A 81 -11.68 12.58 -8.42
N THR A 82 -11.96 12.87 -9.68
CA THR A 82 -12.15 11.80 -10.65
C THR A 82 -10.85 11.01 -10.70
N LEU A 83 -10.95 9.69 -10.50
CA LEU A 83 -9.90 8.78 -10.95
C LEU A 83 -9.77 9.02 -12.44
N ASP A 84 -8.79 9.84 -12.80
CA ASP A 84 -8.53 10.15 -14.18
C ASP A 84 -8.11 8.83 -14.82
N LYS A 85 -8.88 8.35 -15.81
CA LYS A 85 -8.60 7.06 -16.44
C LYS A 85 -7.21 7.05 -17.08
N ASP A 86 -6.68 8.24 -17.35
CA ASP A 86 -5.39 8.48 -17.95
C ASP A 86 -4.24 8.48 -16.92
N LYS A 87 -4.53 8.38 -15.61
CA LYS A 87 -3.52 8.37 -14.53
C LYS A 87 -3.72 7.24 -13.50
N PRO A 88 -3.80 5.97 -13.92
CA PRO A 88 -3.92 4.84 -12.99
C PRO A 88 -2.71 4.72 -12.04
N PHE A 89 -1.57 5.27 -12.43
CA PHE A 89 -0.33 5.26 -11.65
C PHE A 89 -0.38 6.16 -10.42
N ASP A 90 -1.17 7.24 -10.41
CA ASP A 90 -1.25 8.15 -9.25
C ASP A 90 -1.88 7.44 -8.04
N LEU A 91 -2.94 6.65 -8.27
CA LEU A 91 -3.57 5.84 -7.24
C LEU A 91 -2.59 4.82 -6.64
N LEU A 92 -1.85 4.14 -7.53
CA LEU A 92 -0.88 3.13 -7.15
C LEU A 92 0.30 3.74 -6.38
N PHE A 93 0.74 4.92 -6.79
CA PHE A 93 1.82 5.67 -6.14
C PHE A 93 1.42 6.09 -4.73
N ASP A 94 0.26 6.73 -4.58
CA ASP A 94 -0.26 7.15 -3.28
C ASP A 94 -0.41 5.95 -2.33
N THR A 95 -0.93 4.84 -2.85
CA THR A 95 -1.06 3.58 -2.09
C THR A 95 0.30 3.06 -1.64
N ALA A 96 1.28 3.00 -2.55
CA ALA A 96 2.63 2.51 -2.25
C ALA A 96 3.34 3.35 -1.18
N ILE A 97 3.17 4.68 -1.23
CA ILE A 97 3.72 5.59 -0.22
C ILE A 97 3.08 5.32 1.14
N ILE A 98 1.74 5.30 1.21
CA ILE A 98 1.02 5.11 2.48
C ILE A 98 1.41 3.77 3.11
N THR A 99 1.34 2.68 2.35
CA THR A 99 1.71 1.34 2.82
C THR A 99 3.17 1.30 3.30
N SER A 100 4.10 1.87 2.53
CA SER A 100 5.53 1.89 2.89
C SER A 100 5.77 2.67 4.17
N LEU A 101 5.12 3.83 4.35
CA LEU A 101 5.25 4.65 5.55
C LEU A 101 4.71 3.94 6.80
N ILE A 102 3.52 3.33 6.70
CA ILE A 102 2.92 2.57 7.79
C ILE A 102 3.86 1.44 8.21
N PHE A 103 4.34 0.63 7.26
CA PHE A 103 5.27 -0.44 7.56
C PHE A 103 6.59 0.07 8.14
N PHE A 104 7.19 1.10 7.54
CA PHE A 104 8.47 1.64 8.00
C PHE A 104 8.39 2.11 9.45
N ILE A 105 7.37 2.89 9.80
CA ILE A 105 7.16 3.39 11.16
C ILE A 105 6.95 2.21 12.13
N LEU A 106 6.11 1.25 11.75
CA LEU A 106 5.80 0.12 12.63
C LEU A 106 7.00 -0.79 12.85
N ILE A 107 7.74 -1.10 11.79
CA ILE A 107 8.95 -1.93 11.83
C ILE A 107 10.04 -1.24 12.65
N LEU A 108 10.29 0.05 12.41
CA LEU A 108 11.30 0.83 13.13
C LEU A 108 10.96 0.92 14.63
N ILE A 109 9.74 1.33 14.98
CA ILE A 109 9.37 1.60 16.36
C ILE A 109 9.13 0.30 17.12
N TYR A 110 8.27 -0.58 16.61
CA TYR A 110 7.82 -1.76 17.36
C TYR A 110 8.70 -2.98 17.15
N GLY A 111 9.19 -3.17 15.93
CA GLY A 111 10.11 -4.26 15.61
C GLY A 111 11.50 -4.00 16.16
N TYR A 112 12.11 -2.88 15.79
CA TYR A 112 13.52 -2.62 16.08
C TYR A 112 13.75 -1.94 17.45
N LEU A 113 13.09 -0.81 17.74
CA LEU A 113 13.37 -0.05 18.97
C LEU A 113 12.76 -0.68 20.24
N LEU A 114 11.53 -1.19 20.15
CA LEU A 114 10.81 -1.71 21.31
C LEU A 114 10.89 -3.24 21.44
N ASN A 115 11.48 -3.93 20.45
CA ASN A 115 11.62 -5.40 20.36
C ASN A 115 10.35 -6.15 20.79
N LYS A 116 9.20 -5.71 20.27
CA LYS A 116 7.89 -6.27 20.63
C LYS A 116 7.58 -7.50 19.78
N PRO A 117 6.88 -8.50 20.33
CA PRO A 117 6.49 -9.70 19.60
C PRO A 117 5.52 -9.37 18.45
N PHE A 118 5.48 -10.25 17.44
CA PHE A 118 4.74 -10.05 16.20
C PHE A 118 3.25 -9.77 16.41
N GLN A 119 2.62 -10.36 17.43
CA GLN A 119 1.21 -10.13 17.74
C GLN A 119 0.94 -8.67 18.12
N ILE A 120 1.87 -8.02 18.83
CA ILE A 120 1.73 -6.61 19.18
C ILE A 120 1.91 -5.74 17.95
N PHE A 121 2.88 -6.06 17.08
CA PHE A 121 3.03 -5.40 15.78
C PHE A 121 1.73 -5.46 14.97
N LEU A 122 1.12 -6.65 14.85
CA LEU A 122 -0.15 -6.82 14.13
C LEU A 122 -1.30 -6.02 14.75
N LEU A 123 -1.38 -5.97 16.09
CA LEU A 123 -2.40 -5.18 16.77
C LEU A 123 -2.28 -3.68 16.41
N TYR A 124 -1.08 -3.13 16.43
CA TYR A 124 -0.84 -1.74 16.06
C TYR A 124 -1.12 -1.47 14.58
N LEU A 125 -0.68 -2.38 13.71
CA LEU A 125 -0.97 -2.32 12.29
C LEU A 125 -2.48 -2.23 12.04
N ILE A 126 -3.25 -3.17 12.59
CA ILE A 126 -4.72 -3.18 12.45
C ILE A 126 -5.33 -1.90 13.01
N THR A 127 -4.85 -1.42 14.16
CA THR A 127 -5.35 -0.19 14.79
C THR A 127 -5.14 1.03 13.91
N ILE A 128 -3.94 1.18 13.33
CA ILE A 128 -3.60 2.29 12.42
C ILE A 128 -4.45 2.19 11.15
N GLU A 129 -4.53 1.01 10.55
CA GLU A 129 -5.30 0.79 9.31
C GLU A 129 -6.79 1.10 9.49
N LEU A 130 -7.39 0.66 10.60
CA LEU A 130 -8.78 1.01 10.94
C LEU A 130 -8.96 2.50 11.22
N PHE A 131 -7.97 3.14 11.86
CA PHE A 131 -8.00 4.58 12.09
C PHE A 131 -7.95 5.37 10.77
N CYS A 132 -7.05 4.99 9.85
CA CYS A 132 -6.95 5.58 8.52
C CYS A 132 -8.26 5.42 7.72
N LEU A 133 -8.84 4.21 7.72
CA LEU A 133 -10.15 3.97 7.10
C LEU A 133 -11.24 4.85 7.74
N GLY A 134 -11.28 4.93 9.07
CA GLY A 134 -12.25 5.75 9.82
C GLY A 134 -12.18 7.23 9.45
N LEU A 135 -10.97 7.78 9.29
CA LEU A 135 -10.76 9.16 8.85
C LEU A 135 -11.29 9.40 7.44
N GLU A 136 -10.97 8.55 6.48
CA GLU A 136 -11.43 8.74 5.09
C GLU A 136 -12.96 8.60 4.97
N LEU A 137 -13.58 7.68 5.74
CA LEU A 137 -15.04 7.57 5.82
C LEU A 137 -15.68 8.80 6.46
N PHE A 138 -15.07 9.36 7.51
CA PHE A 138 -15.55 10.56 8.17
C PHE A 138 -15.52 11.76 7.21
N ILE A 139 -14.42 11.96 6.47
CA ILE A 139 -14.29 13.02 5.47
C ILE A 139 -15.37 12.87 4.39
N LEU A 140 -15.56 11.65 3.87
CA LEU A 140 -16.58 11.36 2.85
C LEU A 140 -18.00 11.71 3.34
N MET A 141 -18.31 11.38 4.59
CA MET A 141 -19.60 11.72 5.19
C MET A 141 -19.76 13.23 5.35
N TYR A 142 -18.73 13.92 5.83
CA TYR A 142 -18.72 15.36 6.03
C TYR A 142 -18.94 16.13 4.71
N GLU A 143 -18.23 15.75 3.64
CA GLU A 143 -18.40 16.35 2.31
C GLU A 143 -19.83 16.17 1.76
N LYS A 144 -20.40 14.97 1.91
CA LYS A 144 -21.79 14.71 1.51
C LYS A 144 -22.78 15.60 2.25
N ILE A 145 -22.62 15.77 3.56
CA ILE A 145 -23.49 16.63 4.38
C ILE A 145 -23.40 18.09 3.89
N ILE A 146 -22.19 18.63 3.67
CA ILE A 146 -22.02 19.99 3.16
C ILE A 146 -22.67 20.16 1.77
N SER A 147 -22.47 19.20 0.88
CA SER A 147 -23.03 19.25 -0.48
C SER A 147 -24.56 19.31 -0.46
N TRP A 148 -25.19 18.59 0.47
CA TRP A 148 -26.63 18.58 0.67
C TRP A 148 -27.16 19.93 1.18
N PHE A 149 -26.47 20.54 2.14
CA PHE A 149 -26.83 21.88 2.63
C PHE A 149 -26.67 22.95 1.55
N LYS A 150 -25.63 22.88 0.70
CA LYS A 150 -25.45 23.81 -0.43
C LYS A 150 -26.58 23.69 -1.47
N LYS A 151 -27.07 22.48 -1.74
CA LYS A 151 -28.19 22.24 -2.69
C LYS A 151 -29.52 22.80 -2.19
N ARG A 152 -29.76 22.85 -0.87
CA ARG A 152 -31.01 23.42 -0.29
C ARG A 152 -31.05 24.94 -0.23
N LYS A 153 -29.91 25.63 -0.41
CA LYS A 153 -29.82 27.09 -0.42
C LYS A 153 -29.95 27.73 -1.82
N LYS A 154 -29.96 26.92 -2.88
CA LYS A 154 -30.25 27.34 -4.26
C LYS A 154 -31.68 26.99 -4.60
#